data_AF-A0A093ZD42-F1
#
_entry.id   AF-A0A093ZD42-F1
#
_cell.length_a   1.000
_cell.length_b   1.000
_cell.length_c   1.000
_cell.angle_alpha   90.00
_cell.angle_beta   90.00
_cell.angle_gamma   90.00
#
_symmetry.space_group_name_H-M   'P 1'
#
loop_
_entity.id
_entity.type
_entity.pdbx_description
1 polymer ?
#
loop_
_entity_poly.entity_id
_entity_poly.type
_entity_poly.pdbx_seq_one_letter_code
_entity_poly.pdbx_strand_id
1 'polypeptide(L)'
;MIVPYWVLVTPPDAKNRIIVTPVAVWGDVAVGSPWNLWRAFGLGQSQAWIETGITRGEGGLWNEGGFQYADWLAPTSKPEYLVADAYLVGMVDRLANISGALGYDDLREKYRTQHSELRDAFRGRWSNEGRMVNTAQTAYALGLYFGLFEDSDLQESIETLKQLVA
;
A
#
# COMPACT_ATOMS: atom_id res chain seq x y z
N MET A 1 18.80 -8.51 -3.81
CA MET A 1 17.74 -8.34 -4.82
C MET A 1 17.36 -6.86 -4.82
N ILE A 2 17.48 -6.15 -5.94
CA ILE A 2 17.21 -4.69 -6.01
C ILE A 2 15.84 -4.50 -6.64
N VAL A 3 14.90 -3.86 -5.92
CA VAL A 3 13.55 -3.56 -6.42
C VAL A 3 13.59 -2.27 -7.27
N PRO A 4 13.03 -2.27 -8.50
CA PRO A 4 13.03 -1.10 -9.38
C PRO A 4 12.02 -0.02 -8.95
N TYR A 5 12.28 1.22 -9.36
CA TYR A 5 11.86 2.42 -8.63
C TYR A 5 10.49 3.04 -9.07
N TRP A 6 9.85 2.66 -10.19
CA TRP A 6 8.54 3.25 -10.62
C TRP A 6 7.73 2.43 -11.64
N VAL A 7 6.37 2.38 -11.54
CA VAL A 7 5.40 2.16 -12.67
C VAL A 7 3.98 2.71 -12.34
N LEU A 8 3.32 3.43 -13.27
CA LEU A 8 1.90 3.90 -13.25
C LEU A 8 1.14 3.42 -14.50
N VAL A 9 -0.15 3.00 -14.42
CA VAL A 9 -1.20 3.16 -15.47
C VAL A 9 -2.65 2.99 -14.95
N THR A 10 -3.58 3.82 -15.45
CA THR A 10 -5.04 3.83 -15.24
C THR A 10 -5.82 2.97 -16.27
N PRO A 11 -6.93 2.28 -15.91
CA PRO A 11 -7.69 1.42 -16.83
C PRO A 11 -8.49 2.14 -17.95
N PRO A 12 -8.81 1.45 -19.08
CA PRO A 12 -9.43 2.05 -20.27
C PRO A 12 -10.92 2.41 -20.16
N ASP A 13 -11.65 1.96 -19.13
CA ASP A 13 -13.10 2.04 -19.00
C ASP A 13 -13.59 3.13 -18.02
N ALA A 14 -12.68 3.95 -17.49
CA ALA A 14 -12.99 5.00 -16.54
C ALA A 14 -13.88 6.10 -17.17
N LYS A 15 -15.07 6.29 -16.59
CA LYS A 15 -16.15 7.15 -17.14
C LYS A 15 -15.87 8.66 -17.12
N ASN A 16 -14.83 9.14 -16.43
CA ASN A 16 -14.46 10.56 -16.37
C ASN A 16 -13.11 10.82 -17.06
N ARG A 17 -13.17 11.33 -18.29
CA ARG A 17 -12.00 11.54 -19.17
C ARG A 17 -11.21 12.79 -18.77
N ILE A 18 -9.94 12.63 -18.40
CA ILE A 18 -8.88 13.20 -19.26
C ILE A 18 -8.89 12.30 -20.50
N ILE A 19 -8.86 12.84 -21.72
CA ILE A 19 -8.76 11.98 -22.92
C ILE A 19 -7.42 11.25 -22.84
N VAL A 20 -7.42 10.02 -22.31
CA VAL A 20 -6.27 9.13 -22.35
C VAL A 20 -6.38 8.40 -23.68
N THR A 21 -5.78 8.96 -24.72
CA THR A 21 -5.54 8.21 -25.96
C THR A 21 -4.78 6.94 -25.56
N PRO A 22 -5.27 5.72 -25.88
CA PRO A 22 -4.52 4.51 -25.61
C PRO A 22 -3.15 4.61 -26.29
N VAL A 23 -2.09 4.65 -25.48
CA VAL A 23 -0.72 4.73 -25.96
C VAL A 23 -0.13 3.33 -25.80
N ALA A 24 0.17 2.68 -26.93
CA ALA A 24 0.94 1.45 -26.94
C ALA A 24 2.24 1.64 -26.12
N VAL A 25 2.73 0.57 -25.49
CA VAL A 25 3.83 0.56 -24.51
C VAL A 25 3.45 1.08 -23.12
N TRP A 26 2.86 2.27 -22.99
CA TRP A 26 2.45 2.80 -21.67
C TRP A 26 1.24 2.05 -21.15
N GLY A 27 0.13 2.03 -21.90
CA GLY A 27 -1.07 1.28 -21.55
C GLY A 27 -0.83 -0.24 -21.46
N ASP A 28 0.10 -0.74 -22.28
CA ASP A 28 0.49 -2.15 -22.28
C ASP A 28 1.13 -2.59 -20.95
N VAL A 29 1.60 -1.67 -20.10
CA VAL A 29 2.15 -2.03 -18.78
C VAL A 29 1.10 -2.69 -17.88
N ALA A 30 -0.19 -2.40 -18.07
CA ALA A 30 -1.27 -3.04 -17.33
C ALA A 30 -1.31 -4.56 -17.53
N VAL A 31 -0.83 -5.05 -18.69
CA VAL A 31 -0.68 -6.48 -19.00
C VAL A 31 0.77 -6.92 -18.81
N GLY A 32 1.70 -6.13 -19.35
CA GLY A 32 3.12 -6.42 -19.42
C GLY A 32 3.84 -6.42 -18.07
N SER A 33 3.52 -5.52 -17.14
CA SER A 33 4.19 -5.52 -15.82
C SER A 33 3.86 -6.78 -15.02
N PRO A 34 2.58 -7.13 -14.79
CA PRO A 34 2.24 -8.36 -14.08
C PRO A 34 2.82 -9.61 -14.76
N TRP A 35 2.74 -9.69 -16.09
CA TRP A 35 3.25 -10.82 -16.87
C TRP A 35 4.79 -10.94 -16.82
N ASN A 36 5.51 -9.83 -16.97
CA ASN A 36 6.98 -9.85 -16.94
C ASN A 36 7.51 -10.12 -15.53
N LEU A 37 6.88 -9.56 -14.50
CA LEU A 37 7.23 -9.85 -13.09
C LEU A 37 7.01 -11.34 -12.77
N TRP A 38 5.85 -11.89 -13.16
CA TRP A 38 5.57 -13.31 -12.96
C TRP A 38 6.55 -14.21 -13.73
N ARG A 39 6.80 -13.94 -15.01
CA ARG A 39 7.73 -14.74 -15.82
C ARG A 39 9.16 -14.70 -15.31
N ALA A 40 9.62 -13.54 -14.85
CA ALA A 40 11.00 -13.38 -14.42
C ALA A 40 11.24 -13.97 -13.02
N PHE A 41 10.24 -13.95 -12.13
CA PHE A 41 10.49 -14.19 -10.70
C PHE A 41 9.42 -15.00 -9.97
N GLY A 42 8.33 -15.40 -10.63
CA GLY A 42 7.16 -15.96 -9.96
C GLY A 42 6.68 -15.04 -8.82
N LEU A 43 6.12 -15.63 -7.76
CA LEU A 43 5.87 -14.90 -6.50
C LEU A 43 7.15 -14.55 -5.74
N GLY A 44 8.27 -15.21 -6.03
CA GLY A 44 9.47 -15.19 -5.21
C GLY A 44 10.06 -13.80 -4.98
N GLN A 45 10.00 -12.89 -5.97
CA GLN A 45 10.43 -11.50 -5.79
C GLN A 45 9.55 -10.75 -4.78
N SER A 46 8.23 -10.84 -4.93
CA SER A 46 7.28 -10.17 -4.04
C SER A 46 7.39 -10.70 -2.62
N GLN A 47 7.56 -12.01 -2.46
CA GLN A 47 7.82 -12.63 -1.16
C GLN A 47 9.15 -12.17 -0.58
N ALA A 48 10.23 -12.20 -1.37
CA ALA A 48 11.56 -11.77 -0.92
C ALA A 48 11.57 -10.30 -0.49
N TRP A 49 10.85 -9.41 -1.19
CA TRP A 49 10.68 -8.01 -0.78
C TRP A 49 10.04 -7.91 0.62
N ILE A 50 8.90 -8.59 0.83
CA ILE A 50 8.18 -8.55 2.11
C ILE A 50 9.00 -9.20 3.24
N GLU A 51 9.65 -10.34 2.97
CA GLU A 51 10.29 -11.17 3.99
C GLU A 51 11.72 -10.75 4.30
N THR A 52 12.44 -10.16 3.34
CA THR A 52 13.87 -9.87 3.46
C THR A 52 14.30 -8.49 2.94
N GLY A 53 13.52 -7.88 2.04
CA GLY A 53 13.86 -6.59 1.44
C GLY A 53 13.56 -5.38 2.34
N ILE A 54 12.64 -5.53 3.29
CA ILE A 54 12.26 -4.47 4.23
C ILE A 54 12.89 -4.75 5.60
N THR A 55 13.71 -3.83 6.09
CA THR A 55 14.21 -3.86 7.48
C THR A 55 13.06 -3.55 8.43
N ARG A 56 12.67 -4.54 9.25
CA ARG A 56 11.55 -4.42 10.19
C ARG A 56 11.96 -3.81 11.53
N GLY A 57 11.05 -3.04 12.12
CA GLY A 57 11.13 -2.49 13.46
C GLY A 57 10.11 -3.14 14.41
N GLU A 58 9.64 -2.36 15.38
CA GLU A 58 8.63 -2.79 16.36
C GLU A 58 7.31 -3.18 15.68
N GLY A 59 6.65 -4.22 16.18
CA GLY A 59 5.38 -4.72 15.63
C GLY A 59 5.48 -5.27 14.20
N GLY A 60 6.70 -5.47 13.67
CA GLY A 60 6.92 -5.91 12.30
C GLY A 60 6.76 -4.80 11.25
N LEU A 61 6.54 -3.56 11.67
CA LEU A 61 6.47 -2.36 10.81
C LEU A 61 7.86 -1.97 10.29
N TRP A 62 7.98 -0.87 9.54
CA TRP A 62 9.27 -0.37 9.08
C TRP A 62 10.16 0.05 10.25
N ASN A 63 11.46 -0.21 10.12
CA ASN A 63 12.47 0.40 11.00
C ASN A 63 12.67 1.87 10.63
N GLU A 64 12.59 2.77 11.61
CA GLU A 64 12.66 4.23 11.39
C GLU A 64 14.08 4.83 11.19
N GLY A 65 15.04 4.03 10.73
CA GLY A 65 16.42 4.48 10.50
C GLY A 65 16.78 4.84 9.05
N GLY A 66 15.88 4.65 8.08
CA GLY A 66 16.18 4.71 6.64
C GLY A 66 15.42 5.79 5.88
N PHE A 67 16.05 6.35 4.83
CA PHE A 67 15.41 7.37 4.00
C PHE A 67 14.13 6.86 3.30
N GLN A 68 13.07 7.67 3.32
CA GLN A 68 11.80 7.41 2.63
C GLN A 68 11.40 8.61 1.77
N TYR A 69 11.01 8.37 0.52
CA TYR A 69 10.45 9.42 -0.33
C TYR A 69 8.99 9.74 0.06
N ALA A 70 8.28 8.72 0.55
CA ALA A 70 6.92 8.78 1.05
C ALA A 70 5.99 9.56 0.11
N ASP A 71 5.27 10.56 0.64
CA ASP A 71 4.43 11.46 -0.14
C ASP A 71 5.28 12.52 -0.86
N TRP A 72 6.01 12.07 -1.89
CA TRP A 72 6.95 12.91 -2.62
C TRP A 72 6.23 14.08 -3.31
N LEU A 73 6.81 15.29 -3.19
CA LEU A 73 6.22 16.58 -3.61
C LEU A 73 4.95 17.04 -2.87
N ALA A 74 4.61 16.43 -1.73
CA ALA A 74 3.56 17.00 -0.87
C ALA A 74 3.86 18.47 -0.50
N PRO A 75 2.84 19.36 -0.51
CA PRO A 75 3.02 20.78 -0.22
C PRO A 75 3.35 21.05 1.26
N THR A 76 3.07 20.09 2.15
CA THR A 76 3.24 20.20 3.62
C THR A 76 3.98 18.96 4.18
N SER A 77 3.96 18.76 5.51
CA SER A 77 4.71 17.69 6.18
C SER A 77 4.41 16.30 5.59
N LYS A 78 5.46 15.48 5.48
CA LYS A 78 5.40 14.12 4.95
C LYS A 78 5.51 13.14 6.11
N PRO A 79 4.44 12.41 6.48
CA PRO A 79 4.55 11.38 7.50
C PRO A 79 5.22 10.15 6.90
N GLU A 80 6.55 10.21 6.77
CA GLU A 80 7.35 9.28 5.97
C GLU A 80 7.09 7.81 6.30
N TYR A 81 7.19 7.45 7.59
CA TYR A 81 7.02 6.07 8.04
C TYR A 81 5.57 5.64 8.14
N LEU A 82 4.63 6.55 8.37
CA LEU A 82 3.20 6.24 8.27
C LEU A 82 2.86 5.79 6.85
N VAL A 83 3.34 6.51 5.83
CA VAL A 83 3.15 6.12 4.42
C VAL A 83 3.81 4.77 4.14
N ALA A 84 5.06 4.58 4.59
CA ALA A 84 5.78 3.33 4.39
C ALA A 84 5.06 2.12 5.03
N ASP A 85 4.55 2.28 6.25
CA ASP A 85 3.82 1.25 6.98
C ASP A 85 2.45 0.98 6.36
N ALA A 86 1.70 2.01 5.97
CA ALA A 86 0.42 1.85 5.31
C ALA A 86 0.56 1.04 4.01
N TYR A 87 1.57 1.36 3.20
CA TYR A 87 1.89 0.59 1.99
C TYR A 87 2.31 -0.84 2.29
N LEU A 88 3.13 -1.04 3.32
CA LEU A 88 3.52 -2.37 3.74
C LEU A 88 2.29 -3.24 4.06
N VAL A 89 1.35 -2.73 4.88
CA VAL A 89 0.12 -3.46 5.21
C VAL A 89 -0.63 -3.81 3.92
N GLY A 90 -0.87 -2.82 3.06
CA GLY A 90 -1.55 -3.04 1.78
C GLY A 90 -0.83 -4.00 0.81
N MET A 91 0.50 -4.09 0.84
CA MET A 91 1.25 -5.04 -0.01
C MET A 91 1.17 -6.47 0.49
N VAL A 92 1.14 -6.68 1.81
CA VAL A 92 0.96 -8.03 2.39
C VAL A 92 -0.45 -8.57 2.08
N ASP A 93 -1.49 -7.73 2.12
CA ASP A 93 -2.84 -8.13 1.68
C ASP A 93 -2.87 -8.55 0.20
N ARG A 94 -2.24 -7.75 -0.67
CA ARG A 94 -2.12 -8.10 -2.10
C ARG A 94 -1.38 -9.41 -2.31
N LEU A 95 -0.33 -9.67 -1.54
CA LEU A 95 0.41 -10.93 -1.62
C LEU A 95 -0.47 -12.11 -1.24
N ALA A 96 -1.28 -11.99 -0.19
CA ALA A 96 -2.28 -13.00 0.18
C ALA A 96 -3.29 -13.25 -0.97
N ASN A 97 -3.77 -12.18 -1.61
CA ASN A 97 -4.71 -12.27 -2.74
C ASN A 97 -4.09 -12.96 -3.95
N ILE A 98 -2.87 -12.59 -4.33
CA ILE A 98 -2.16 -13.21 -5.45
C ILE A 98 -1.87 -14.69 -5.15
N SER A 99 -1.43 -15.02 -3.94
CA SER A 99 -1.24 -16.41 -3.51
C SER A 99 -2.52 -17.23 -3.66
N GLY A 100 -3.66 -16.70 -3.22
CA GLY A 100 -4.96 -17.36 -3.41
C GLY A 100 -5.35 -17.53 -4.88
N ALA A 101 -5.17 -16.49 -5.70
CA ALA A 101 -5.47 -16.54 -7.13
C ALA A 101 -4.62 -17.57 -7.90
N LEU A 102 -3.41 -17.85 -7.41
CA LEU A 102 -2.50 -18.86 -7.97
C LEU A 102 -2.66 -20.26 -7.35
N GLY A 103 -3.57 -20.44 -6.39
CA GLY A 103 -3.81 -21.72 -5.71
C GLY A 103 -2.79 -22.10 -4.63
N TYR A 104 -2.05 -21.12 -4.10
CA TYR A 104 -1.11 -21.32 -3.00
C TYR A 104 -1.77 -21.00 -1.65
N ASP A 105 -2.63 -21.92 -1.18
CA ASP A 105 -3.46 -21.69 0.00
C ASP A 105 -2.65 -21.50 1.30
N ASP A 106 -1.57 -22.24 1.49
CA ASP A 106 -0.69 -22.07 2.67
C ASP A 106 -0.05 -20.67 2.73
N LEU A 107 0.38 -20.16 1.57
CA LEU A 107 0.95 -18.81 1.47
C LEU A 107 -0.12 -17.74 1.66
N ARG A 108 -1.31 -17.96 1.10
CA ARG A 108 -2.45 -17.07 1.32
C ARG A 108 -2.72 -16.93 2.81
N GLU A 109 -2.85 -18.04 3.54
CA GLU A 109 -3.16 -18.00 4.97
C GLU A 109 -2.05 -17.31 5.76
N LYS A 110 -0.78 -17.65 5.50
CA LYS A 110 0.39 -16.98 6.09
C LYS A 110 0.30 -15.46 5.95
N TYR A 111 0.05 -14.96 4.74
CA TYR A 111 -0.01 -13.53 4.48
C TYR A 111 -1.30 -12.88 5.01
N ARG A 112 -2.40 -13.62 5.15
CA ARG A 112 -3.60 -13.13 5.85
C ARG A 112 -3.35 -12.91 7.33
N THR A 113 -2.70 -13.85 8.00
CA THR A 113 -2.29 -13.68 9.41
C THR A 113 -1.36 -12.48 9.55
N GLN A 114 -0.30 -12.42 8.74
CA GLN A 114 0.67 -11.31 8.79
C GLN A 114 0.00 -9.95 8.52
N HIS A 115 -0.94 -9.88 7.57
CA HIS A 115 -1.69 -8.65 7.29
C HIS A 115 -2.49 -8.18 8.51
N SER A 116 -3.16 -9.10 9.22
CA SER A 116 -3.91 -8.76 10.43
C SER A 116 -3.00 -8.19 11.51
N GLU A 117 -1.89 -8.87 11.80
CA GLU A 117 -0.92 -8.43 12.81
C GLU A 117 -0.33 -7.06 12.49
N LEU A 118 0.05 -6.82 11.23
CA LEU A 118 0.58 -5.54 10.78
C LEU A 118 -0.46 -4.43 10.82
N ARG A 119 -1.73 -4.72 10.54
CA ARG A 119 -2.83 -3.76 10.63
C ARG A 119 -3.05 -3.33 12.08
N ASP A 120 -3.03 -4.28 13.01
CA ASP A 120 -3.18 -3.97 14.43
C ASP A 120 -1.98 -3.17 14.97
N ALA A 121 -0.76 -3.54 14.56
CA ALA A 121 0.44 -2.77 14.86
C ALA A 121 0.40 -1.35 14.27
N PHE A 122 -0.07 -1.21 13.02
CA PHE A 122 -0.25 0.10 12.37
C PHE A 122 -1.22 0.97 13.16
N ARG A 123 -2.39 0.41 13.55
CA ARG A 123 -3.39 1.13 14.34
C ARG A 123 -2.80 1.61 15.65
N GLY A 124 -2.18 0.71 16.44
CA GLY A 124 -1.58 1.07 17.72
C GLY A 124 -0.49 2.14 17.63
N ARG A 125 0.17 2.27 16.48
CA ARG A 125 1.23 3.27 16.27
C ARG A 125 0.71 4.60 15.70
N TRP A 126 -0.19 4.54 14.73
CA TRP A 126 -0.50 5.67 13.85
C TRP A 126 -1.93 6.18 13.98
N SER A 127 -2.81 5.46 14.67
CA SER A 127 -4.20 5.85 14.84
C SER A 127 -4.65 5.80 16.31
N ASN A 128 -5.48 6.74 16.69
CA ASN A 128 -6.17 6.74 17.98
C ASN A 128 -7.57 7.33 17.78
N GLU A 129 -8.61 6.56 18.10
CA GLU A 129 -10.02 6.99 18.02
C GLU A 129 -10.34 7.67 16.66
N GLY A 130 -10.08 6.96 15.56
CA GLY A 130 -10.33 7.45 14.20
C GLY A 130 -9.45 8.59 13.70
N ARG A 131 -8.53 9.07 14.52
CA ARG A 131 -7.58 10.12 14.13
C ARG A 131 -6.21 9.55 13.87
N MET A 132 -5.60 10.00 12.78
CA MET A 132 -4.20 9.72 12.48
C MET A 132 -3.30 10.63 13.32
N VAL A 133 -2.17 10.10 13.78
CA VAL A 133 -1.11 10.86 14.49
C VAL A 133 -0.63 12.05 13.67
N ASN A 134 -0.60 11.91 12.33
CA ASN A 134 -0.37 13.01 11.40
C ASN A 134 -1.65 13.36 10.65
N THR A 135 -2.03 14.64 10.66
CA THR A 135 -3.26 15.15 10.04
C THR A 135 -3.12 15.51 8.55
N ALA A 136 -2.14 14.97 7.84
CA ALA A 136 -2.04 15.13 6.39
C ALA A 136 -3.16 14.37 5.67
N GLN A 137 -3.63 14.93 4.55
CA GLN A 137 -4.62 14.29 3.68
C GLN A 137 -4.20 12.87 3.29
N THR A 138 -2.92 12.67 2.96
CA THR A 138 -2.36 11.37 2.56
C THR A 138 -2.47 10.31 3.66
N ALA A 139 -2.33 10.68 4.93
CA ALA A 139 -2.47 9.72 6.03
C ALA A 139 -3.88 9.15 6.10
N TYR A 140 -4.90 10.01 6.03
CA TYR A 140 -6.30 9.57 6.02
C TYR A 140 -6.69 8.86 4.72
N ALA A 141 -6.22 9.34 3.57
CA ALA A 141 -6.48 8.71 2.28
C ALA A 141 -5.94 7.27 2.22
N LEU A 142 -4.69 7.06 2.65
CA LEU A 142 -4.09 5.71 2.71
C LEU A 142 -4.76 4.85 3.79
N GLY A 143 -5.08 5.43 4.95
CA GLY A 143 -5.80 4.73 6.01
C GLY A 143 -7.15 4.19 5.56
N LEU A 144 -7.92 4.99 4.83
CA LEU A 144 -9.21 4.56 4.25
C LEU A 144 -9.00 3.53 3.14
N TYR A 145 -8.07 3.78 2.22
CA TYR A 145 -7.85 2.92 1.05
C TYR A 145 -7.35 1.52 1.41
N PHE A 146 -6.48 1.41 2.42
CA PHE A 146 -5.96 0.13 2.91
C PHE A 146 -6.78 -0.47 4.06
N GLY A 147 -7.90 0.15 4.46
CA GLY A 147 -8.76 -0.37 5.53
C GLY A 147 -8.06 -0.42 6.89
N LEU A 148 -7.28 0.60 7.22
CA LEU A 148 -6.46 0.68 8.44
C LEU A 148 -7.20 1.28 9.63
N PHE A 149 -8.36 1.89 9.42
CA PHE A 149 -9.24 2.34 10.51
C PHE A 149 -10.10 1.20 11.05
N GLU A 150 -10.53 1.31 12.30
CA GLU A 150 -11.61 0.46 12.83
C GLU A 150 -12.95 0.84 12.20
N ASP A 151 -13.88 -0.13 12.12
CA ASP A 151 -15.20 0.11 11.54
C ASP A 151 -15.98 1.18 12.32
N SER A 152 -15.79 1.28 13.64
CA SER A 152 -16.39 2.31 14.50
C SER A 152 -15.93 3.72 14.14
N ASP A 153 -14.73 3.83 13.61
CA ASP A 153 -14.00 5.09 13.45
C ASP A 153 -14.07 5.61 12.01
N LEU A 154 -14.48 4.75 11.08
CA LEU A 154 -14.50 5.02 9.65
C LEU A 154 -15.24 6.32 9.30
N GLN A 155 -16.37 6.58 9.94
CA GLN A 155 -17.17 7.78 9.66
C GLN A 155 -16.44 9.06 10.10
N GLU A 156 -15.80 9.06 11.27
CA GLU A 156 -15.03 10.22 11.75
C GLU A 156 -13.81 10.48 10.85
N SER A 157 -13.10 9.42 10.44
CA SER A 157 -11.95 9.53 9.54
C SER A 157 -12.33 10.08 8.17
N ILE A 158 -13.50 9.69 7.63
CA ILE A 158 -14.04 10.24 6.38
C ILE A 158 -14.34 11.74 6.52
N GLU A 159 -15.02 12.15 7.59
CA GLU A 159 -15.34 13.56 7.80
C GLU A 159 -14.08 14.41 8.00
N THR A 160 -13.08 13.87 8.70
CA THR A 160 -11.78 14.54 8.88
C THR A 160 -11.09 14.74 7.53
N LEU A 161 -11.05 13.73 6.66
CA LEU A 161 -10.46 13.88 5.34
C LEU A 161 -11.19 14.94 4.50
N LYS A 162 -12.53 14.98 4.54
CA LYS A 162 -13.31 16.01 3.84
C LYS A 162 -12.92 17.41 4.30
N GLN A 163 -12.75 17.62 5.61
CA GLN A 163 -12.34 18.91 6.16
C GLN A 163 -10.93 19.31 5.75
N LEU A 164 -10.00 18.35 5.64
CA LEU A 164 -8.62 18.63 5.24
C LEU A 164 -8.50 19.02 3.75
N VAL A 165 -9.46 18.64 2.92
CA VAL A 165 -9.47 18.89 1.46
C VAL A 165 -10.31 20.11 1.08
N ALA A 166 -11.25 20.54 1.94
CA ALA A 166 -12.12 21.70 1.72
C ALA A 166 -11.38 23.03 1.83
#